data_AF-A0A359KCG5-F1
#
_entry.id   AF-A0A359KCG5-F1
#
_cell.length_a   1.000
_cell.length_b   1.000
_cell.length_c   1.000
_cell.angle_alpha   90.00
_cell.angle_beta   90.00
_cell.angle_gamma   90.00
#
_symmetry.space_group_name_H-M   'P 1'
#
loop_
_entity.id
_entity.type
_entity.pdbx_description
1 polymer ?
#
loop_
_entity_poly.entity_id
_entity_poly.type
_entity_poly.pdbx_seq_one_letter_code
_entity_poly.pdbx_strand_id
1 'polypeptide(L)' 'MKEIVRFAEPGDMMGMTLSQVEYTWQLKNMPEWAKSKPMQDTFPQLARDNAETLEGKAAVVLMNEGWVHEKAMRR' A
#
# COMPACT_ATOMS: atom_id res chain seq x y z
N MET A 1 -7.74 0.43 -1.46
CA MET A 1 -7.14 1.72 -1.85
C MET A 1 -8.19 2.80 -1.73
N LYS A 2 -7.84 3.95 -1.15
CA LYS A 2 -8.68 5.15 -1.11
C LYS A 2 -8.33 6.06 -2.29
N GLU A 3 -7.09 6.51 -2.37
CA GLU A 3 -6.65 7.53 -3.33
C GLU A 3 -5.15 7.45 -3.65
N ILE A 4 -4.73 7.87 -4.85
CA ILE A 4 -3.33 8.20 -5.17
C ILE A 4 -3.06 9.64 -4.77
N VAL A 5 -2.15 9.85 -3.84
CA VAL A 5 -1.80 11.18 -3.33
C VAL A 5 -0.78 11.85 -4.24
N ARG A 6 0.23 11.08 -4.68
CA ARG A 6 1.33 11.59 -5.49
C ARG A 6 1.93 10.47 -6.31
N PHE A 7 2.44 10.81 -7.50
CA PHE A 7 3.30 9.92 -8.26
C PHE A 7 4.49 10.69 -8.84
N ALA A 8 5.60 9.99 -9.04
CA ALA A 8 6.75 10.50 -9.76
C ALA A 8 6.62 10.18 -11.26
N GLU A 9 7.17 11.02 -12.12
CA GLU A 9 7.24 10.73 -13.55
C GLU A 9 7.97 9.40 -13.82
N PRO A 10 7.50 8.60 -14.80
CA PRO A 10 8.18 7.38 -15.20
C PRO A 10 9.64 7.63 -15.61
N GLY A 11 10.56 6.83 -15.09
CA GLY A 11 11.98 6.88 -15.43
C GLY A 11 12.56 5.50 -15.70
N ASP A 12 13.62 5.44 -16.50
CA ASP A 12 14.40 4.21 -16.69
C ASP A 12 15.29 3.97 -15.48
N MET A 13 15.23 2.76 -14.92
CA MET A 13 16.13 2.29 -13.90
C MET A 13 16.48 0.84 -14.19
N MET A 14 17.76 0.58 -14.49
CA MET A 14 18.27 -0.75 -14.84
C MET A 14 17.58 -1.37 -16.07
N GLY A 15 17.22 -0.55 -17.07
CA GLY A 15 16.56 -1.02 -18.30
C GLY A 15 15.07 -1.36 -18.11
N MET A 16 14.49 -0.96 -16.99
CA MET A 16 13.06 -1.05 -16.72
C MET A 16 12.49 0.35 -16.51
N THR A 17 11.29 0.61 -17.02
CA THR A 17 10.57 1.85 -16.69
C THR A 17 9.85 1.69 -15.36
N LEU A 18 10.18 2.55 -14.38
CA LEU A 18 9.55 2.58 -13.05
C LEU A 18 8.90 3.93 -12.76
N SER A 19 7.86 3.91 -11.94
CA SER A 19 7.30 5.09 -11.28
C SER A 19 7.07 4.79 -9.80
N GLN A 20 7.21 5.81 -8.96
CA GLN A 20 6.91 5.72 -7.54
C GLN A 20 5.54 6.34 -7.28
N VAL A 21 4.70 5.62 -6.53
CA VAL A 21 3.33 6.06 -6.20
C VAL A 21 3.16 6.06 -4.68
N GLU A 22 2.63 7.16 -4.17
CA GLU A 22 2.19 7.35 -2.79
C GLU A 22 0.67 7.39 -2.77
N TYR A 23 0.06 6.60 -1.89
CA TYR A 23 -1.39 6.38 -1.87
C TYR A 23 -1.90 6.23 -0.45
N THR A 24 -3.20 6.44 -0.26
CA THR A 24 -3.89 6.13 0.99
C THR A 24 -4.77 4.91 0.86
N TRP A 25 -4.95 4.19 1.96
CA TRP A 25 -5.79 3.00 2.02
C TRP A 25 -6.38 2.83 3.42
N GLN A 26 -7.33 1.89 3.53
CA GLN A 26 -7.91 1.46 4.79
C GLN A 26 -8.32 0.01 4.66
N LEU A 27 -8.30 -0.73 5.77
CA LEU A 27 -8.89 -2.07 5.81
C LEU A 27 -10.42 -1.95 5.76
N LYS A 28 -11.03 -2.61 4.77
CA LYS A 28 -12.49 -2.75 4.72
C LYS A 28 -12.91 -3.99 5.48
N ASN A 29 -14.12 -3.95 6.03
CA ASN A 29 -14.78 -5.10 6.67
C ASN A 29 -13.99 -5.71 7.82
N MET A 30 -13.31 -4.86 8.59
CA MET A 30 -12.66 -5.29 9.81
C MET A 30 -13.69 -5.86 10.79
N PRO A 31 -13.44 -7.05 11.36
CA PRO A 31 -14.37 -7.65 12.30
C PRO A 31 -14.40 -6.85 13.61
N GLU A 32 -15.54 -6.85 14.31
CA GLU A 32 -15.74 -6.06 15.52
C GLU A 32 -14.76 -6.41 16.64
N TRP A 33 -14.36 -7.68 16.76
CA TRP A 33 -13.34 -8.08 17.75
C TRP A 33 -12.00 -7.37 17.53
N ALA A 34 -11.62 -7.10 16.28
CA ALA A 34 -10.36 -6.44 15.95
C ALA A 34 -10.37 -4.95 16.32
N LYS A 35 -11.55 -4.35 16.39
CA LYS A 35 -11.77 -2.97 16.84
C LYS A 35 -11.81 -2.84 18.36
N SER A 36 -11.90 -3.94 19.10
CA SER A 36 -12.03 -3.88 20.56
C SER A 36 -10.78 -3.32 21.23
N LYS A 37 -10.96 -2.54 22.30
CA LYS A 37 -9.85 -1.92 23.04
C LYS A 37 -8.82 -2.93 23.58
N PRO A 38 -9.19 -4.09 24.15
CA PRO A 38 -8.22 -5.10 24.58
C PRO A 38 -7.34 -5.60 23.44
N MET A 39 -7.90 -5.78 22.24
CA MET A 39 -7.14 -6.23 21.07
C MET A 39 -6.21 -5.14 20.56
N GLN A 40 -6.65 -3.88 20.53
CA GLN A 40 -5.80 -2.77 20.15
C GLN A 40 -4.64 -2.53 21.14
N ASP A 41 -4.91 -2.66 22.44
CA ASP A 41 -3.90 -2.47 23.49
C ASP A 41 -2.86 -3.61 23.48
N THR A 42 -3.29 -4.84 23.18
CA THR A 42 -2.40 -6.02 23.11
C THR A 42 -1.59 -6.06 21.81
N PHE A 43 -2.17 -5.59 20.70
CA PHE A 43 -1.57 -5.67 19.36
C PHE A 43 -1.46 -4.27 18.74
N PRO A 44 -0.37 -3.53 19.02
CA PRO A 44 -0.20 -2.17 18.51
C PRO A 44 -0.23 -2.06 16.96
N GLN A 45 0.18 -3.11 16.25
CA GLN A 45 0.06 -3.14 14.78
C GLN A 45 -1.41 -3.15 14.35
N LEU A 46 -2.26 -3.90 15.05
CA LEU A 46 -3.70 -3.92 14.77
C LEU A 46 -4.32 -2.54 15.04
N ALA A 47 -3.91 -1.85 16.11
CA ALA A 47 -4.36 -0.49 16.37
C ALA A 47 -3.99 0.47 15.22
N ARG A 48 -2.80 0.31 14.62
CA ARG A 48 -2.41 1.07 13.42
C ARG A 48 -3.27 0.68 12.23
N ASP A 49 -3.42 -0.62 11.97
CA ASP A 49 -4.18 -1.13 10.82
C ASP A 49 -5.68 -0.78 10.87
N ASN A 50 -6.19 -0.50 12.08
CA ASN A 50 -7.54 0.00 12.33
C ASN A 50 -7.73 1.48 11.98
N ALA A 51 -6.67 2.23 11.66
CA ALA A 51 -6.78 3.64 11.33
C ALA A 51 -7.65 3.85 10.09
N GLU A 52 -8.44 4.93 10.09
CA GLU A 52 -9.30 5.26 8.96
C GLU A 52 -8.49 5.55 7.69
N THR A 53 -7.28 6.07 7.82
CA THR A 53 -6.41 6.41 6.69
C THR A 53 -4.99 5.95 7.00
N LEU A 54 -4.50 5.05 6.17
CA LEU A 54 -3.14 4.53 6.18
C LEU A 54 -2.42 4.98 4.92
N GLU A 55 -1.18 5.41 5.07
CA GLU A 55 -0.33 5.77 3.95
C GLU A 55 0.40 4.54 3.41
N GLY A 56 0.64 4.54 2.11
CA GLY A 56 1.33 3.48 1.40
C GLY A 56 2.21 4.07 0.32
N LYS A 57 3.29 3.35 0.01
CA LYS A 57 4.27 3.72 -1.01
C LYS A 57 4.70 2.47 -1.75
N ALA A 58 4.72 2.55 -3.07
CA ALA A 58 5.14 1.44 -3.93
C ALA A 58 5.91 1.97 -5.14
N ALA A 59 6.88 1.20 -5.63
CA ALA A 59 7.28 1.31 -7.02
C ALA A 59 6.39 0.40 -7.88
N VAL A 60 6.03 0.93 -9.04
CA VAL A 60 5.38 0.18 -10.11
C VAL A 60 6.34 0.10 -11.30
N VAL A 61 6.40 -1.08 -11.91
CA VAL A 61 7.25 -1.39 -13.06
C VAL A 61 6.34 -1.55 -14.28
N LEU A 62 6.69 -0.92 -15.39
CA LEU A 62 5.96 -1.09 -16.63
C LEU A 62 6.35 -2.42 -17.28
N MET A 63 5.37 -3.29 -17.42
CA MET A 63 5.47 -4.58 -18.13
C MET A 63 4.66 -4.52 -19.42
N ASN A 64 4.76 -5.59 -20.22
CA ASN A 64 4.04 -5.72 -21.49
C ASN A 64 2.52 -5.50 -21.35
N GLU A 65 1.93 -5.89 -20.21
CA GLU A 65 0.49 -5.79 -19.93
C GLU A 65 0.14 -4.61 -19.01
N GLY A 66 1.09 -3.69 -18.77
CA GLY A 66 0.88 -2.48 -17.97
C GLY A 66 1.69 -2.44 -16.68
N TRP A 67 1.25 -1.59 -15.75
CA TRP A 67 1.97 -1.31 -14.50
C TRP A 67 1.76 -2.40 -13.46
N VAL A 68 2.85 -2.94 -12.93
CA VAL A 68 2.85 -4.01 -11.93
C VAL A 68 3.56 -3.54 -10.67
N HIS A 69 3.00 -3.86 -9.50
CA HIS A 69 3.66 -3.57 -8.22
C HIS A 69 4.99 -4.33 -8.11
N GLU A 70 6.05 -3.64 -7.67
CA GLU A 70 7.40 -4.21 -7.48
C GLU A 70 7.44 -5.55 -6.69
N LYS A 71 6.47 -5.79 -5.79
CA LYS A 71 6.45 -7.02 -4.98
C LYS A 71 6.06 -8.25 -5.79
N ALA A 72 5.29 -8.10 -6.87
CA ALA A 72 4.97 -9.20 -7.77
C ALA A 72 6.18 -9.68 -8.58
N MET A 73 7.28 -8.92 -8.57
CA MET A 73 8.54 -9.27 -9.23
C MET A 73 9.46 -10.13 -8.35
N ARG A 74 9.19 -10.21 -7.04
CA ARG A 74 9.96 -11.05 -6.13
C ARG A 74 9.34 -12.45 -6.11
N ARG A 75 10.17 -13.46 -6.36
CA ARG A 75 9.83 -14.88 -6.12
C ARG A 75 9.83 -15.19 -4.62
#